data_AF-A0A7W0XAY0-F1
#
_entry.id   AF-A0A7W0XAY0-F1
#
_cell.length_a   1.000
_cell.length_b   1.000
_cell.length_c   1.000
_cell.angle_alpha   90.00
_cell.angle_beta   90.00
_cell.angle_gamma   90.00
#
_symmetry.space_group_name_H-M   'P 1'
#
loop_
_entity.id
_entity.type
_entity.pdbx_description
1 polymer ?
#
loop_
_entity_poly.entity_id
_entity_poly.type
_entity_poly.pdbx_seq_one_letter_code
_entity_poly.pdbx_strand_id
1 'polypeptide(L)' 'MELTDILLAIPFGVVIGLIVGAVGGGGAILALPVLVYVLDEGVGPASTASLIVVAIAAGVGAG' A
#
# COMPACT_ATOMS: atom_id res chain seq x y z
N MET A 1 3.65 -19.38 26.00
CA MET A 1 4.34 -19.30 24.70
C MET A 1 5.77 -19.65 24.97
N GLU A 2 6.27 -20.69 24.31
CA GLU A 2 7.69 -20.98 24.36
C GLU A 2 8.45 -19.91 23.56
N LEU A 3 9.72 -19.67 23.91
CA LEU A 3 10.57 -18.67 23.24
C LEU A 3 10.68 -18.92 21.73
N THR A 4 10.60 -20.19 21.35
CA THR A 4 10.57 -20.71 19.97
C THR A 4 9.38 -20.19 19.17
N ASP A 5 8.20 -20.10 19.78
CA ASP A 5 6.98 -19.61 19.13
C ASP A 5 7.08 -18.11 18.79
N ILE A 6 7.62 -17.32 19.71
CA ILE A 6 7.84 -15.87 19.52
C ILE A 6 8.89 -15.62 18.43
N LEU A 7 9.96 -16.43 18.40
CA LEU A 7 11.00 -16.34 17.38
C LEU A 7 10.48 -16.61 15.97
N LEU A 8 9.48 -17.49 15.84
CA LEU A 8 8.78 -17.78 14.58
C LEU A 8 7.75 -16.70 14.23
N ALA A 9 7.05 -16.14 15.20
CA ALA A 9 6.00 -15.14 14.96
C ALA A 9 6.54 -13.82 14.37
N ILE A 10 7.75 -13.40 14.73
CA ILE A 10 8.37 -12.16 14.24
C ILE A 10 8.58 -12.14 12.71
N PRO A 11 9.26 -13.12 12.09
CA PRO A 11 9.46 -13.12 10.64
C PRO A 11 8.14 -13.26 9.87
N PHE A 12 7.18 -14.03 10.36
CA PHE A 12 5.85 -14.11 9.75
C PHE A 12 5.08 -12.79 9.85
N GLY A 13 5.09 -12.15 11.02
CA GLY A 13 4.48 -10.83 11.23
C GLY A 13 5.10 -9.75 10.35
N VAL A 14 6.42 -9.78 10.15
CA VAL A 14 7.13 -8.86 9.24
C VAL A 14 6.75 -9.12 7.78
N VAL A 15 6.71 -10.37 7.33
CA VAL A 15 6.32 -10.72 5.95
C VAL A 15 4.86 -10.35 5.68
N ILE A 16 3.96 -10.62 6.63
CA ILE A 16 2.54 -10.28 6.51
C ILE A 16 2.35 -8.76 6.56
N GLY A 17 3.00 -8.06 7.48
CA GLY A 17 2.99 -6.60 7.55
C GLY A 17 3.57 -5.93 6.31
N LEU A 18 4.57 -6.54 5.68
CA LEU A 18 5.11 -6.10 4.39
C LEU A 18 4.13 -6.35 3.24
N ILE A 19 3.44 -7.49 3.21
CA ILE A 19 2.41 -7.79 2.17
C ILE A 19 1.22 -6.84 2.33
N VAL A 20 0.71 -6.67 3.55
CA VAL A 20 -0.42 -5.80 3.86
C VAL A 20 -0.06 -4.32 3.66
N GLY A 21 1.15 -3.90 4.07
CA GLY A 21 1.68 -2.56 3.84
C GLY A 21 2.00 -2.28 2.36
N ALA A 22 2.39 -3.29 1.59
CA ALA A 22 2.55 -3.18 0.13
C ALA A 22 1.21 -3.09 -0.59
N VAL A 23 0.15 -3.74 -0.09
CA VAL A 23 -1.22 -3.59 -0.60
C VAL A 23 -1.84 -2.24 -0.17
N GLY A 24 -1.47 -1.71 1.01
CA GLY A 24 -1.93 -0.41 1.53
C GLY A 24 -1.13 0.82 1.09
N GLY A 25 0.10 0.65 0.58
CA GLY A 25 0.97 1.76 0.13
C GLY A 25 1.63 1.57 -1.24
N GLY A 26 1.94 0.33 -1.65
CA GLY A 26 2.60 0.03 -2.92
C GLY A 26 1.68 0.18 -4.14
N GLY A 27 0.40 -0.21 -4.03
CA GLY A 27 -0.59 0.04 -5.08
C GLY A 27 -0.96 1.51 -5.22
N ALA A 28 -0.88 2.27 -4.13
CA ALA A 28 -1.20 3.69 -4.08
C ALA A 28 -0.10 4.56 -4.73
N ILE A 29 1.18 4.18 -4.57
CA ILE A 29 2.31 4.80 -5.29
C ILE A 29 2.18 4.60 -6.80
N LEU A 30 1.63 3.47 -7.23
CA LEU A 30 1.40 3.17 -8.64
C LEU A 30 0.16 3.86 -9.22
N ALA A 31 -0.73 4.43 -8.39
CA ALA A 31 -1.97 5.05 -8.86
C ALA A 31 -1.70 6.23 -9.82
N LEU A 32 -0.74 7.10 -9.48
CA LEU A 32 -0.39 8.26 -10.29
C LEU A 32 0.22 7.89 -11.66
N PRO A 33 1.27 7.04 -11.76
CA PRO A 33 1.80 6.61 -13.04
C PRO A 33 0.81 5.76 -13.85
N VAL A 34 -0.08 4.99 -13.22
CA VAL A 34 -1.14 4.28 -13.95
C VAL A 34 -2.12 5.27 -14.57
N LEU A 35 -2.56 6.28 -13.83
CA LEU A 35 -3.45 7.31 -14.36
C LEU A 35 -2.80 8.10 -15.51
N VAL A 36 -1.54 8.49 -15.36
CA VAL A 36 -0.83 9.29 -16.39
C VAL A 36 -0.42 8.46 -17.60
N TYR A 37 0.16 7.27 -17.40
CA TYR A 37 0.80 6.51 -18.49
C TYR A 37 -0.08 5.39 -19.07
N VAL A 38 -1.03 4.85 -18.30
CA VAL A 38 -1.93 3.78 -18.77
C VAL A 38 -3.27 4.36 -19.23
N LEU A 39 -3.78 5.37 -18.53
CA LEU A 39 -5.05 6.03 -18.86
C LEU A 39 -4.86 7.32 -19.67
N ASP A 40 -3.62 7.73 -19.95
CA ASP A 40 -3.27 8.95 -20.70
C ASP A 40 -3.85 10.24 -20.07
N GLU A 41 -4.10 10.22 -18.76
CA GLU A 41 -4.67 11.35 -18.05
C GLU A 41 -3.62 12.44 -17.83
N GLY A 42 -4.00 13.71 -17.95
CA GLY A 42 -3.11 14.83 -17.67
C GLY A 42 -2.57 14.77 -16.22
N VAL A 43 -1.30 15.16 -16.03
CA VAL A 43 -0.60 15.08 -14.72
C VAL A 43 -1.37 15.77 -13.58
N GLY A 44 -2.03 16.91 -13.87
CA GLY A 44 -2.83 17.64 -12.88
C GLY A 44 -4.03 16.82 -12.36
N PRO A 45 -4.99 16.45 -13.24
CA PRO A 45 -6.11 15.58 -12.87
C PRO A 45 -5.69 14.24 -12.25
N ALA A 46 -4.68 13.58 -12.82
CA ALA A 46 -4.16 12.31 -12.33
C ALA A 46 -3.59 12.41 -10.91
N SER A 47 -2.91 13.51 -10.58
CA SER A 47 -2.37 13.73 -9.23
C SER A 47 -3.48 13.85 -8.20
N THR A 48 -4.54 14.61 -8.49
CA THR A 48 -5.70 14.74 -7.59
C THR A 48 -6.40 13.41 -7.39
N ALA A 49 -6.66 12.66 -8.46
CA ALA A 49 -7.28 11.34 -8.37
C ALA A 49 -6.41 10.34 -7.59
N SER A 50 -5.08 10.36 -7.80
CA SER A 50 -4.14 9.53 -7.05
C SER A 50 -4.15 9.86 -5.56
N LEU A 51 -4.23 11.13 -5.16
CA LEU A 51 -4.28 11.51 -3.74
C LEU A 51 -5.54 10.98 -3.05
N ILE A 52 -6.68 10.95 -3.73
CA ILE A 52 -7.93 10.35 -3.21
C ILE A 52 -7.75 8.84 -3.02
N VAL A 53 -7.19 8.15 -4.01
CA VAL A 53 -6.91 6.71 -3.94
C VAL A 53 -5.95 6.37 -2.79
N VAL A 54 -4.86 7.15 -2.65
CA VAL A 54 -3.89 6.99 -1.56
C VAL A 54 -4.52 7.25 -0.19
N ALA A 55 -5.33 8.30 -0.05
CA ALA A 55 -6.01 8.62 1.21
C ALA A 55 -6.96 7.50 1.66
N ILE A 56 -7.71 6.91 0.73
CA ILE A 56 -8.59 5.77 1.01
C ILE A 56 -7.76 4.53 1.38
N ALA A 57 -6.72 4.22 0.60
CA ALA A 57 -5.84 3.07 0.85
C ALA A 57 -5.14 3.18 2.23
N ALA A 58 -4.66 4.36 2.58
CA ALA A 58 -4.06 4.63 3.89
C ALA A 58 -5.07 4.50 5.03
N GLY A 59 -6.32 4.95 4.83
CA GLY A 59 -7.39 4.77 5.80
C GLY A 59 -7.76 3.30 6.04
N VAL A 60 -7.71 2.46 5.01
CA VAL A 60 -7.94 1.01 5.14
C VAL A 60 -6.77 0.29 5.79
N GLY A 61 -5.52 0.71 5.54
CA GLY A 61 -4.31 0.12 6.11
C GLY A 61 -3.96 0.59 7.53
N ALA A 62 -4.68 1.55 8.09
CA ALA A 62 -4.47 2.06 9.45
C ALA A 62 -5.14 1.21 10.56
N GLY A 63 -5.86 0.14 10.18
CA GLY A 63 -6.54 -0.80 11.08
C GLY A 63 -5.73 -2.03 11.44
#